data_AF-A0A7J8CRT8-F1
#
_entry.id   AF-A0A7J8CRT8-F1
#
_cell.length_a   1.000
_cell.length_b   1.000
_cell.length_c   1.000
_cell.angle_alpha   90.00
_cell.angle_beta   90.00
_cell.angle_gamma   90.00
#
_symmetry.space_group_name_H-M   'P 1'
#
loop_
_entity.id
_entity.type
_entity.pdbx_description
1 polymer ?
#
loop_
_entity_poly.entity_id
_entity_poly.type
_entity_poly.pdbx_seq_one_letter_code
_entity_poly.pdbx_strand_id
1 'polypeptide(L)'
;MIALNPSSTTNMDIGPITNFVYSDYTFEGCSSPPFIAHGRHQQTSYIFQTKEIKYECDEGYALVGKPTLTCSSSRWSGPAPQCKALCPKPEVEHGKLSGDQNQFVESENVTIQCDSGYGVVGPQTITCLENRTWYPKVPKCEWALPEGCEQVLPGRKFLHCLPRVEDVKMALELHKLSLEIELLELQRDKAKKSSPESPL
;
A
#
# COMPACT_ATOMS: atom_id res chain seq x y z
N MET A 1 37.55 51.31 56.35
CA MET A 1 36.11 51.04 56.16
C MET A 1 35.86 50.81 54.68
N ILE A 2 34.86 49.97 54.36
CA ILE A 2 34.29 49.67 53.02
C ILE A 2 35.16 48.64 52.25
N ALA A 3 34.85 47.34 52.19
CA ALA A 3 33.66 46.58 51.76
C ALA A 3 33.59 46.35 50.23
N LEU A 4 33.60 45.06 49.84
CA LEU A 4 32.93 44.41 48.69
C LEU A 4 33.32 44.90 47.27
N ASN A 5 33.54 44.08 46.21
CA ASN A 5 32.79 42.91 45.76
C ASN A 5 33.54 42.20 44.58
N PRO A 6 33.06 41.04 44.10
CA PRO A 6 33.86 39.97 43.50
C PRO A 6 33.87 39.90 41.96
N SER A 7 34.93 39.25 41.48
CA SER A 7 35.00 38.36 40.31
C SER A 7 34.51 38.89 38.96
N SER A 8 35.42 39.52 38.22
CA SER A 8 35.41 39.58 36.75
C SER A 8 36.61 38.82 36.18
N THR A 9 36.29 37.78 35.42
CA THR A 9 37.00 37.22 34.26
C THR A 9 38.46 37.62 34.07
N THR A 10 39.37 36.67 34.27
CA THR A 10 40.66 36.64 33.57
C THR A 10 41.00 35.23 33.15
N ASN A 11 41.29 35.11 31.86
CA ASN A 11 41.81 33.99 31.08
C ASN A 11 42.50 32.87 31.86
N MET A 12 42.13 31.62 31.56
CA MET A 12 42.99 30.48 31.86
C MET A 12 43.95 30.25 30.69
N ASP A 13 45.22 30.49 30.98
CA ASP A 13 46.37 30.24 30.14
C ASP A 13 46.40 28.81 29.58
N ILE A 14 46.65 28.72 28.27
CA ILE A 14 47.00 27.46 27.59
C ILE A 14 48.47 27.15 27.91
N GLY A 15 48.68 26.40 29.00
CA GLY A 15 49.94 25.78 29.41
C GLY A 15 49.95 24.26 29.17
N PRO A 16 51.12 23.59 29.25
CA PRO A 16 51.51 22.53 28.33
C PRO A 16 50.69 21.24 28.46
N ILE A 17 50.60 20.56 27.32
CA ILE A 17 49.97 19.27 27.07
C ILE A 17 50.60 18.22 28.00
N THR A 18 50.12 18.11 29.23
CA THR A 18 50.38 16.94 30.06
C THR A 18 49.49 15.83 29.52
N ASN A 19 50.12 14.79 28.98
CA ASN A 19 49.48 13.55 28.59
C ASN A 19 48.72 12.97 29.80
N PHE A 20 47.47 13.37 29.97
CA PHE A 20 46.50 12.53 30.64
C PHE A 20 46.15 11.42 29.66
N VAL A 21 46.92 10.34 29.73
CA VAL A 21 46.42 9.04 29.34
C VAL A 21 45.20 8.82 30.23
N TYR A 22 44.01 9.04 29.69
CA TYR A 22 42.77 8.57 30.33
C TYR A 22 42.84 7.05 30.24
N SER A 23 43.50 6.46 31.23
CA SER A 23 43.69 5.03 31.37
C SER A 23 42.32 4.35 31.26
N ASP A 24 42.15 3.58 30.19
CA ASP A 24 41.41 2.33 30.11
C ASP A 24 40.14 2.21 30.96
N TYR A 25 39.18 3.13 30.78
CA TYR A 25 37.79 2.81 31.09
C TYR A 25 37.16 2.19 29.84
N THR A 26 37.53 0.95 29.54
CA THR A 26 36.73 0.12 28.64
C THR A 26 35.38 -0.10 29.31
N PHE A 27 34.32 0.51 28.77
CA PHE A 27 32.96 0.26 29.22
C PHE A 27 32.65 -1.23 29.00
N GLU A 28 32.71 -2.04 30.05
CA GLU A 28 32.33 -3.46 30.08
C GLU A 28 30.80 -3.61 30.02
N GLY A 29 30.20 -3.07 28.97
CA GLY A 29 28.78 -3.20 28.69
C GLY A 29 28.58 -3.50 27.21
N CYS A 30 27.42 -4.06 26.86
CA CYS A 30 27.13 -4.26 25.45
C CYS A 30 27.11 -2.91 24.72
N SER A 31 27.47 -2.96 23.45
CA SER A 31 27.18 -1.88 22.52
C SER A 31 25.69 -1.53 22.57
N SER A 32 25.36 -0.31 22.14
CA SER A 32 23.97 0.10 21.95
C SER A 32 23.17 -1.00 21.24
N PRO A 33 21.94 -1.28 21.68
CA PRO A 33 21.07 -2.22 21.00
C PRO A 33 21.00 -1.94 19.49
N PRO A 34 20.97 -2.97 18.64
CA PRO A 34 20.80 -2.76 17.21
C PRO A 34 19.50 -2.00 16.90
N PHE A 35 19.62 -1.01 16.02
CA PHE A 35 18.46 -0.33 15.44
C PHE A 35 17.75 -1.27 14.46
N ILE A 36 16.41 -1.22 14.46
CA ILE A 36 15.58 -1.96 13.50
C ILE A 36 14.68 -0.97 12.76
N ALA A 37 14.53 -1.16 11.46
CA ALA A 37 13.59 -0.35 10.67
C ALA A 37 12.15 -0.63 11.12
N HIS A 38 11.31 0.40 11.16
CA HIS A 38 9.90 0.31 11.55
C HIS A 38 9.67 -0.33 12.92
N GLY A 39 10.57 -0.09 13.85
CA GLY A 39 10.46 -0.60 15.20
C GLY A 39 11.29 0.18 16.22
N ARG A 40 11.02 -0.11 17.48
CA ARG A 40 11.61 0.52 18.66
C ARG A 40 11.96 -0.51 19.70
N HIS A 41 12.83 -0.16 20.64
CA HIS A 41 13.17 -1.04 21.76
C HIS A 41 13.12 -0.30 23.09
N GLN A 42 12.79 -1.02 24.15
CA GLN A 42 12.78 -0.51 25.52
C GLN A 42 13.53 -1.47 26.44
N GLN A 43 14.28 -0.94 27.40
CA GLN A 43 14.91 -1.76 28.42
C GLN A 43 13.85 -2.24 29.41
N THR A 44 13.74 -3.55 29.58
CA THR A 44 12.76 -4.19 30.47
C THR A 44 13.37 -4.58 31.80
N SER A 45 14.65 -4.95 31.85
CA SER A 45 15.34 -5.30 33.09
C SER A 45 16.85 -4.99 33.04
N TYR A 46 17.45 -4.80 34.22
CA TYR A 46 18.90 -4.70 34.41
C TYR A 46 19.28 -5.31 35.75
N ILE A 47 19.91 -6.49 35.71
CA ILE A 47 20.21 -7.29 36.91
C ILE A 47 21.62 -7.87 36.79
N PHE A 48 22.50 -7.65 37.77
CA PHE A 48 23.87 -8.21 37.82
C PHE A 48 24.61 -8.12 36.47
N GLN A 49 24.64 -6.92 35.87
CA GLN A 49 25.26 -6.62 34.56
C GLN A 49 24.59 -7.27 33.35
N THR A 50 23.45 -7.93 33.54
CA THR A 50 22.62 -8.46 32.48
C THR A 50 21.51 -7.45 32.16
N LYS A 51 21.48 -6.95 30.91
CA LYS A 51 20.45 -6.02 30.42
C LYS A 51 19.49 -6.75 29.51
N GLU A 52 18.20 -6.66 29.77
CA GLU A 52 17.17 -7.15 28.86
C GLU A 52 16.46 -5.99 28.17
N ILE A 53 16.26 -6.15 26.87
CA ILE A 53 15.49 -5.22 26.06
C ILE A 53 14.39 -5.97 25.32
N LYS A 54 13.28 -5.29 25.08
CA LYS A 54 12.17 -5.76 24.27
C LYS A 54 11.99 -4.85 23.06
N TYR A 55 11.89 -5.47 21.90
CA TYR A 55 11.57 -4.84 20.63
C TYR A 55 10.06 -4.87 20.38
N GLU A 56 9.58 -3.81 19.74
CA GLU A 56 8.21 -3.64 19.28
C GLU A 56 8.24 -3.02 17.89
N CYS A 57 7.37 -3.50 17.00
CA CYS A 57 7.22 -2.93 15.67
C CYS A 57 6.20 -1.79 15.68
N ASP A 58 6.37 -0.86 14.74
CA ASP A 58 5.41 0.19 14.48
C ASP A 58 4.10 -0.39 13.93
N GLU A 59 3.03 0.39 13.99
CA GLU A 59 1.72 -0.04 13.51
C GLU A 59 1.75 -0.41 12.02
N GLY A 60 1.17 -1.58 11.70
CA GLY A 60 1.18 -2.14 10.34
C GLY A 60 2.47 -2.89 10.00
N TYR A 61 3.27 -3.29 10.99
CA TYR A 61 4.40 -4.19 10.82
C TYR A 61 4.33 -5.36 11.81
N ALA A 62 4.73 -6.55 11.37
CA ALA A 62 4.81 -7.75 12.19
C ALA A 62 6.25 -8.03 12.63
N LEU A 63 6.42 -8.38 13.91
CA LEU A 63 7.71 -8.76 14.46
C LEU A 63 8.06 -10.20 14.05
N VAL A 64 9.18 -10.37 13.34
CA VAL A 64 9.74 -11.65 12.93
C VAL A 64 11.07 -11.88 13.65
N GLY A 65 11.11 -12.90 14.50
CA GLY A 65 12.28 -13.23 15.32
C GLY A 65 11.97 -13.19 16.83
N LYS A 66 13.03 -13.14 17.66
CA LYS A 66 12.86 -13.05 19.12
C LYS A 66 12.55 -11.60 19.51
N PRO A 67 11.45 -11.34 20.24
CA PRO A 67 11.07 -9.98 20.64
C PRO A 67 11.97 -9.43 21.74
N THR A 68 12.73 -10.27 22.45
CA THR A 68 13.64 -9.85 23.52
C THR A 68 15.07 -10.22 23.20
N LEU A 69 15.98 -9.32 23.57
CA LEU A 69 17.42 -9.56 23.57
C LEU A 69 17.99 -9.31 24.95
N THR A 70 18.97 -10.13 25.31
CA THR A 70 19.65 -10.07 26.59
C THR A 70 21.11 -9.81 26.33
N CYS A 71 21.63 -8.74 26.91
CA CYS A 71 23.04 -8.42 26.96
C CYS A 71 23.62 -9.01 28.24
N SER A 72 24.64 -9.85 28.12
CA SER A 72 25.40 -10.38 29.25
C SER A 72 26.88 -10.46 28.87
N SER A 73 27.78 -10.08 29.78
CA SER A 73 29.24 -10.08 29.55
C SER A 73 29.64 -9.41 28.22
N SER A 74 29.10 -8.21 27.97
CA SER A 74 29.36 -7.40 26.76
C SER A 74 28.88 -8.02 25.44
N ARG A 75 28.02 -9.05 25.47
CA ARG A 75 27.47 -9.70 24.28
C ARG A 75 25.94 -9.81 24.30
N TRP A 76 25.31 -9.49 23.17
CA TRP A 76 23.88 -9.74 22.96
C TRP A 76 23.60 -11.23 22.70
N SER A 77 22.46 -11.71 23.21
CA SER A 77 22.04 -13.12 23.16
C SER A 77 21.68 -13.62 21.75
N GLY A 78 21.61 -12.73 20.76
CA GLY A 78 21.29 -13.08 19.38
C GLY A 78 21.15 -11.85 18.48
N PRO A 79 20.74 -12.07 17.21
CA PRO A 79 20.42 -10.99 16.28
C PRO A 79 19.13 -10.27 16.68
N ALA A 80 19.01 -9.00 16.33
CA ALA A 80 17.77 -8.25 16.49
C ALA A 80 16.65 -8.81 15.59
N PRO A 81 15.38 -8.71 16.01
CA PRO A 81 14.25 -9.10 15.17
C PRO A 81 14.08 -8.14 13.98
N GLN A 82 13.25 -8.54 13.04
CA GLN A 82 12.86 -7.69 11.90
C GLN A 82 11.39 -7.31 12.01
N CYS A 83 11.05 -6.10 11.61
CA CYS A 83 9.67 -5.66 11.43
C CYS A 83 9.32 -5.72 9.95
N LYS A 84 8.48 -6.69 9.58
CA LYS A 84 8.03 -6.89 8.20
C LYS A 84 6.71 -6.19 7.96
N ALA A 85 6.55 -5.57 6.80
CA ALA A 85 5.31 -4.89 6.44
C ALA A 85 4.10 -5.81 6.50
N LEU A 86 2.96 -5.29 6.97
CA LEU A 86 1.65 -5.91 6.86
C LEU A 86 0.82 -5.12 5.84
N CYS A 87 0.53 -5.73 4.70
CA CYS A 87 -0.37 -5.15 3.71
C CYS A 87 -1.82 -5.43 4.10
N PRO A 88 -2.72 -4.44 3.95
CA PRO A 88 -4.15 -4.67 4.15
C PRO A 88 -4.69 -5.58 3.05
N LYS A 89 -5.77 -6.30 3.36
CA LYS A 89 -6.52 -7.06 2.35
C LYS A 89 -6.90 -6.16 1.16
N PRO A 90 -6.46 -6.48 -0.06
CA PRO A 90 -6.81 -5.70 -1.24
C PRO A 90 -8.31 -5.81 -1.51
N GLU A 91 -8.92 -4.67 -1.82
CA GLU A 91 -10.33 -4.58 -2.20
C GLU A 91 -10.46 -4.86 -3.71
N VAL A 92 -11.26 -5.86 -4.05
CA VAL A 92 -11.50 -6.26 -5.44
C VAL A 92 -13.01 -6.39 -5.62
N GLU A 93 -13.61 -5.43 -6.31
CA GLU A 93 -15.02 -5.53 -6.70
C GLU A 93 -15.22 -6.73 -7.64
N HIS A 94 -16.30 -7.49 -7.43
CA HIS A 94 -16.59 -8.69 -8.22
C HIS A 94 -15.46 -9.74 -8.20
N GLY A 95 -14.72 -9.81 -7.09
CA GLY A 95 -13.64 -10.76 -6.92
C GLY A 95 -13.36 -11.11 -5.47
N LYS A 96 -12.56 -12.16 -5.31
CA LYS A 96 -12.14 -12.73 -4.03
C LYS A 96 -10.65 -13.06 -4.11
N LEU A 97 -10.04 -13.18 -2.94
CA LEU A 97 -8.68 -13.67 -2.80
C LEU A 97 -8.71 -15.17 -2.52
N SER A 98 -7.65 -15.87 -2.89
CA SER A 98 -7.49 -17.31 -2.63
C SER A 98 -7.47 -17.70 -1.14
N GLY A 99 -7.54 -16.76 -0.20
CA GLY A 99 -7.50 -17.02 1.25
C GLY A 99 -8.39 -16.08 2.08
N ASP A 100 -8.66 -16.48 3.32
CA ASP A 100 -9.55 -15.77 4.26
C ASP A 100 -8.82 -14.82 5.23
N GLN A 101 -7.57 -14.48 4.91
CA GLN A 101 -6.75 -13.60 5.73
C GLN A 101 -7.07 -12.13 5.45
N ASN A 102 -6.96 -11.30 6.51
CA ASN A 102 -7.20 -9.85 6.42
C ASN A 102 -5.91 -9.02 6.32
N GLN A 103 -4.76 -9.64 6.56
CA GLN A 103 -3.44 -9.01 6.50
C GLN A 103 -2.45 -10.00 5.90
N PHE A 104 -1.48 -9.48 5.16
CA PHE A 104 -0.49 -10.25 4.43
C PHE A 104 0.90 -9.73 4.76
N VAL A 105 1.86 -10.63 4.97
CA VAL A 105 3.23 -10.25 5.35
C VAL A 105 4.01 -9.86 4.10
N GLU A 106 4.97 -8.97 4.24
CA GLU A 106 5.93 -8.61 3.20
C GLU A 106 6.47 -9.83 2.43
N SER A 107 6.52 -9.70 1.10
CA SER A 107 6.87 -10.75 0.12
C SER A 107 5.84 -11.87 -0.06
N GLU A 108 4.68 -11.79 0.59
CA GLU A 108 3.57 -12.72 0.36
C GLU A 108 2.84 -12.39 -0.94
N ASN A 109 2.50 -13.44 -1.69
CA ASN A 109 1.79 -13.35 -2.96
C ASN A 109 0.34 -13.77 -2.77
N VAL A 110 -0.58 -12.99 -3.33
CA VAL A 110 -2.01 -13.31 -3.36
C VAL A 110 -2.50 -13.34 -4.79
N THR A 111 -3.35 -14.32 -5.08
CA THR A 111 -4.00 -14.49 -6.38
C THR A 111 -5.44 -14.01 -6.30
N ILE A 112 -5.81 -13.15 -7.24
CA ILE A 112 -7.18 -12.66 -7.41
C ILE A 112 -7.98 -13.68 -8.22
N GLN A 113 -9.20 -13.93 -7.76
CA GLN A 113 -10.18 -14.76 -8.43
C GLN A 113 -11.47 -13.96 -8.59
N CYS A 114 -11.82 -13.62 -9.82
CA CYS A 114 -13.06 -12.92 -10.09
C CYS A 114 -14.28 -13.82 -9.89
N ASP A 115 -15.41 -13.21 -9.54
CA ASP A 115 -16.70 -13.88 -9.50
C ASP A 115 -17.13 -14.33 -10.90
N SER A 116 -18.11 -15.24 -10.96
CA SER A 116 -18.62 -15.78 -12.22
C SER A 116 -19.10 -14.65 -13.16
N GLY A 117 -18.65 -14.68 -14.42
CA GLY A 117 -18.96 -13.66 -15.42
C GLY A 117 -17.99 -12.48 -15.47
N TYR A 118 -17.00 -12.43 -14.58
CA TYR A 118 -15.95 -11.41 -14.59
C TYR A 118 -14.58 -12.01 -14.93
N GLY A 119 -13.78 -11.26 -15.67
CA GLY A 119 -12.40 -11.58 -16.02
C GLY A 119 -11.41 -10.63 -15.35
N VAL A 120 -10.23 -11.13 -15.01
CA VAL A 120 -9.15 -10.31 -14.45
C VAL A 120 -8.54 -9.43 -15.54
N VAL A 121 -8.54 -8.12 -15.33
CA VAL A 121 -7.86 -7.14 -16.18
C VAL A 121 -6.56 -6.72 -15.50
N GLY A 122 -5.45 -7.20 -16.05
CA GLY A 122 -4.10 -6.98 -15.51
C GLY A 122 -3.49 -8.26 -14.90
N PRO A 123 -2.46 -8.12 -14.06
CA PRO A 123 -1.78 -9.25 -13.43
C PRO A 123 -2.67 -9.91 -12.38
N GLN A 124 -2.85 -11.22 -12.46
CA GLN A 124 -3.69 -11.99 -11.55
C GLN A 124 -3.08 -12.17 -10.14
N THR A 125 -1.75 -12.03 -10.03
CA THR A 125 -1.02 -12.19 -8.77
C THR A 125 -0.36 -10.87 -8.40
N ILE A 126 -0.47 -10.51 -7.12
CA ILE A 126 0.13 -9.31 -6.52
C ILE A 126 0.91 -9.69 -5.26
N THR A 127 1.93 -8.89 -4.96
CA THR A 127 2.88 -9.11 -3.86
C THR A 127 2.80 -7.97 -2.86
N CYS A 128 2.84 -8.29 -1.56
CA CYS A 128 2.96 -7.30 -0.51
C CYS A 128 4.39 -6.76 -0.42
N LEU A 129 4.56 -5.44 -0.54
CA LEU A 129 5.85 -4.76 -0.47
C LEU A 129 6.16 -4.21 0.93
N GLU A 130 7.43 -3.89 1.16
CA GLU A 130 7.95 -3.30 2.41
C GLU A 130 7.28 -1.98 2.82
N ASN A 131 6.71 -1.24 1.86
CA ASN A 131 6.00 0.01 2.10
C ASN A 131 4.51 -0.18 2.42
N ARG A 132 4.08 -1.43 2.69
CA ARG A 132 2.68 -1.85 2.93
C ARG A 132 1.75 -1.64 1.74
N THR A 133 2.29 -1.61 0.51
CA THR A 133 1.50 -1.54 -0.72
C THR A 133 1.58 -2.82 -1.54
N TRP A 134 0.60 -3.00 -2.43
CA TRP A 134 0.55 -4.10 -3.37
C TRP A 134 1.27 -3.76 -4.68
N TYR A 135 2.09 -4.69 -5.16
CA TYR A 135 2.70 -4.60 -6.48
C TYR A 135 2.62 -5.94 -7.25
N PRO A 136 2.22 -5.93 -8.53
CA PRO A 136 1.65 -4.79 -9.25
C PRO A 136 0.38 -4.25 -8.57
N LYS A 137 -0.12 -3.09 -9.02
CA LYS A 137 -1.37 -2.54 -8.47
C LYS A 137 -2.48 -3.58 -8.56
N VAL A 138 -3.38 -3.55 -7.57
CA VAL A 138 -4.52 -4.47 -7.48
C VAL A 138 -5.28 -4.46 -8.81
N PRO A 139 -5.45 -5.61 -9.48
CA PRO A 139 -6.15 -5.70 -10.75
C PRO A 139 -7.65 -5.50 -10.55
N LYS A 140 -8.36 -5.25 -11.65
CA LYS A 140 -9.82 -5.14 -11.65
C LYS A 140 -10.45 -6.41 -12.19
N CYS A 141 -11.61 -6.76 -11.65
CA CYS A 141 -12.51 -7.71 -12.28
C CYS A 141 -13.50 -6.93 -13.13
N GLU A 142 -13.45 -7.14 -14.44
CA GLU A 142 -14.38 -6.51 -15.38
C GLU A 142 -15.27 -7.58 -16.02
N TRP A 143 -16.48 -7.20 -16.42
CA TRP A 143 -17.42 -8.13 -17.03
C TRP A 143 -16.78 -8.79 -18.26
N ALA A 144 -16.61 -10.11 -18.20
CA ALA A 144 -16.15 -10.89 -19.33
C ALA A 144 -17.36 -11.17 -20.22
N LEU A 145 -17.29 -10.75 -21.48
CA LEU A 145 -18.33 -11.05 -22.46
C LEU A 145 -18.51 -12.57 -22.54
N PRO A 146 -19.74 -13.10 -22.34
CA PRO A 146 -19.99 -14.52 -22.47
C PRO A 146 -19.64 -15.02 -23.88
N GLU A 147 -19.11 -16.24 -23.98
CA GLU A 147 -18.87 -16.89 -25.27
C GLU A 147 -20.16 -16.91 -26.11
N GLY A 148 -20.06 -16.44 -27.36
CA GLY A 148 -21.21 -16.29 -28.27
C GLY A 148 -21.86 -14.90 -28.32
N CYS A 149 -21.52 -13.99 -27.42
CA CYS A 149 -21.90 -12.57 -27.50
C CYS A 149 -21.00 -11.75 -28.44
N GLU A 150 -19.79 -12.24 -28.71
CA GLU A 150 -18.77 -11.57 -29.55
C GLU A 150 -19.14 -11.53 -31.03
N GLN A 151 -19.93 -12.51 -31.50
CA GLN A 151 -20.44 -12.59 -32.87
C GLN A 151 -21.72 -11.77 -33.09
N VAL A 152 -22.21 -11.05 -32.06
CA VAL A 152 -23.47 -10.32 -32.13
C VAL A 152 -23.35 -8.81 -32.00
N LEU A 153 -22.38 -8.26 -32.70
CA LEU A 153 -22.35 -6.84 -33.02
C LEU A 153 -23.17 -6.60 -34.31
N PRO A 154 -24.50 -6.76 -34.22
CA PRO A 154 -25.36 -5.62 -34.49
C PRO A 154 -26.55 -5.51 -33.52
N GLY A 155 -26.62 -4.39 -32.80
CA GLY A 155 -27.81 -3.74 -32.20
C GLY A 155 -28.67 -4.50 -31.19
N ARG A 156 -29.17 -5.69 -31.53
CA ARG A 156 -30.31 -6.32 -30.84
C ARG A 156 -29.94 -7.47 -29.88
N LYS A 157 -28.88 -8.26 -30.15
CA LYS A 157 -28.43 -9.27 -29.14
C LYS A 157 -27.37 -8.76 -28.17
N PHE A 158 -26.80 -7.55 -28.38
CA PHE A 158 -26.00 -6.85 -27.35
C PHE A 158 -26.80 -6.66 -26.04
N LEU A 159 -28.10 -6.36 -26.16
CA LEU A 159 -29.02 -6.21 -25.03
C LEU A 159 -29.15 -7.47 -24.16
N HIS A 160 -28.99 -8.67 -24.74
CA HIS A 160 -29.09 -9.92 -23.97
C HIS A 160 -27.78 -10.31 -23.28
N CYS A 161 -26.70 -9.57 -23.54
CA CYS A 161 -25.34 -9.89 -23.10
C CYS A 161 -24.81 -8.92 -22.04
N LEU A 162 -25.63 -7.96 -21.62
CA LEU A 162 -25.28 -6.97 -20.61
C LEU A 162 -25.33 -7.57 -19.19
N PRO A 163 -24.42 -7.15 -18.31
CA PRO A 163 -24.25 -7.73 -16.97
C PRO A 163 -25.48 -7.56 -16.07
N ARG A 164 -26.27 -6.49 -16.25
CA ARG A 164 -27.40 -6.17 -15.38
C ARG A 164 -28.63 -5.74 -16.17
N VAL A 165 -29.82 -5.99 -15.60
CA VAL A 165 -31.12 -5.68 -16.22
C VAL A 165 -31.29 -4.17 -16.44
N GLU A 166 -30.73 -3.34 -15.56
CA GLU A 166 -30.74 -1.89 -15.71
C GLU A 166 -29.94 -1.45 -16.93
N ASP A 167 -28.81 -2.12 -17.21
CA ASP A 167 -27.99 -1.84 -18.38
C ASP A 167 -28.76 -2.22 -19.66
N VAL A 168 -29.54 -3.31 -19.63
CA VAL A 168 -30.45 -3.70 -20.74
C VAL A 168 -31.49 -2.63 -21.01
N LYS A 169 -32.15 -2.13 -19.97
CA LYS A 169 -33.18 -1.08 -20.10
C LYS A 169 -32.58 0.20 -20.66
N MET A 170 -31.43 0.64 -20.13
CA MET A 170 -30.71 1.81 -20.62
C MET A 170 -30.32 1.65 -22.09
N ALA A 171 -29.76 0.51 -22.47
CA ALA A 171 -29.35 0.24 -23.83
C ALA A 171 -30.55 0.14 -24.80
N LEU A 172 -31.70 -0.34 -24.33
CA LEU A 172 -32.94 -0.35 -25.12
C LEU A 172 -33.45 1.07 -25.39
N GLU A 173 -33.43 1.94 -24.37
CA GLU A 173 -33.82 3.35 -24.54
C GLU A 173 -32.86 4.09 -25.49
N LEU A 174 -31.54 3.85 -25.37
CA LEU A 174 -30.55 4.39 -26.32
C LEU A 174 -30.82 3.90 -27.75
N HIS A 175 -31.12 2.61 -27.93
CA HIS A 175 -31.45 2.08 -29.25
C HIS A 175 -32.74 2.68 -29.82
N LYS A 176 -33.77 2.87 -28.99
CA LYS A 176 -35.02 3.55 -29.37
C LYS A 176 -34.76 4.98 -29.85
N LEU A 177 -33.97 5.76 -29.11
CA LEU A 177 -33.59 7.12 -29.48
C LEU A 177 -32.82 7.15 -30.80
N SER A 178 -31.90 6.21 -31.02
CA SER A 178 -31.16 6.08 -32.28
C SER A 178 -32.09 5.91 -33.48
N LEU A 179 -33.08 5.02 -33.39
CA LEU A 179 -34.06 4.79 -34.46
C LEU A 179 -34.96 6.01 -34.69
N GLU A 180 -35.31 6.73 -33.63
CA GLU A 180 -36.11 7.94 -33.71
C GLU A 180 -35.36 9.08 -34.42
N ILE A 181 -34.05 9.22 -34.17
CA ILE A 181 -33.17 10.15 -34.89
C ILE A 181 -33.13 9.79 -36.38
N GLU A 182 -32.87 8.53 -36.74
CA GLU A 182 -32.85 8.07 -38.14
C GLU A 182 -34.18 8.36 -38.86
N LEU A 183 -35.32 8.16 -38.18
CA LEU A 183 -36.63 8.45 -38.73
C LEU A 183 -36.80 9.95 -39.01
N LEU A 184 -36.39 10.82 -38.09
CA LEU A 184 -36.47 12.28 -38.26
C LEU A 184 -35.58 12.77 -39.40
N GLU A 185 -34.38 12.19 -39.56
CA GLU A 185 -33.49 12.51 -40.68
C GLU A 185 -34.11 12.14 -42.03
N LEU A 186 -34.73 10.97 -42.13
CA LEU A 186 -35.45 10.54 -43.33
C LEU A 186 -36.62 11.47 -43.65
N GLN A 187 -37.37 11.90 -42.63
CA GLN A 187 -38.47 12.85 -42.81
C GLN A 187 -37.98 14.22 -43.31
N ARG A 188 -36.90 14.74 -42.72
CA ARG A 188 -36.24 15.98 -43.16
C ARG A 188 -35.80 15.90 -44.62
N ASP A 189 -35.18 14.79 -45.01
CA ASP A 189 -34.64 14.63 -46.36
C ASP A 189 -35.76 14.46 -47.40
N LYS A 190 -36.86 13.82 -47.02
CA LYS A 190 -38.08 13.77 -47.82
C LYS A 190 -38.70 15.15 -47.98
N ALA A 191 -38.78 15.94 -46.91
CA ALA A 191 -39.31 17.30 -46.94
C ALA A 191 -38.50 18.23 -47.85
N LYS A 192 -37.16 18.12 -47.84
CA LYS A 192 -36.26 18.85 -48.75
C LYS A 192 -36.50 18.50 -50.22
N LYS A 193 -36.73 17.21 -50.53
CA LYS A 193 -37.02 16.76 -51.91
C LYS A 193 -38.43 17.14 -52.40
N SER A 194 -39.38 17.35 -51.49
CA SER A 194 -40.75 17.75 -51.85
C SER A 194 -40.96 19.26 -51.97
N SER A 195 -39.97 20.08 -51.62
CA SER A 195 -40.04 21.53 -51.84
C SER A 195 -39.69 21.84 -53.31
N PRO A 196 -40.60 22.41 -54.11
CA PRO A 196 -40.27 22.84 -55.46
C PRO A 196 -39.28 24.01 -55.38
N GLU A 197 -38.14 23.88 -56.07
CA GLU A 197 -37.24 24.99 -56.33
C GLU A 197 -37.99 25.97 -57.26
N SER A 198 -38.41 27.11 -56.72
CA SER A 198 -39.10 28.15 -57.51
C SER A 198 -38.09 28.75 -58.49
N PRO A 199 -38.29 28.65 -59.82
CA PRO A 199 -37.40 29.31 -60.77
C PRO A 199 -37.61 30.82 -60.69
N LEU A 200 -36.48 31.55 -60.57
CA LEU A 200 -36.35 33.00 -60.71
C LEU A 200 -36.66 33.44 -62.14
#